data_AF-A0A7S3BJ50-F1
#
_entry.id   AF-A0A7S3BJ50-F1
#
_cell.length_a   1.000
_cell.length_b   1.000
_cell.length_c   1.000
_cell.angle_alpha   90.00
_cell.angle_beta   90.00
_cell.angle_gamma   90.00
#
_symmetry.space_group_name_H-M   'P 1'
#
loop_
_entity.id
_entity.type
_entity.pdbx_description
1 polymer ?
#
loop_
_entity_poly.entity_id
_entity_poly.type
_entity_poly.pdbx_seq_one_letter_code
_entity_poly.pdbx_strand_id
1 'polypeptide(L)'
;LKPADFVSASGPVASVAALCALPRLTHQLSTQLVQPTLDVLRARVLDPSGPGAACELLDLCPELKFGILAHLDRHALCRLSAACSSMRDLATDDALWAPLYEKAFGSTSDVRDDFARAYRG
;
A
#
# COMPACT_ATOMS: atom_id res chain seq x y z
N LEU A 1 42.26 -14.72 14.22
CA LEU A 1 42.02 -15.99 13.49
C LEU A 1 41.43 -17.01 14.45
N LYS A 2 40.11 -17.20 14.43
CA LYS A 2 39.52 -18.50 14.11
C LYS A 2 38.01 -18.33 13.82
N PRO A 3 37.54 -18.75 12.63
CA PRO A 3 36.14 -18.75 12.25
C PRO A 3 35.49 -20.05 12.72
N ALA A 4 34.31 -19.94 13.34
CA ALA A 4 33.43 -21.04 13.74
C ALA A 4 32.10 -20.35 14.10
N ASP A 5 30.95 -20.60 13.50
CA ASP A 5 30.55 -21.63 12.57
C ASP A 5 29.42 -21.03 11.71
N PHE A 6 29.54 -21.13 10.38
CA PHE A 6 28.38 -21.05 9.50
C PHE A 6 27.62 -22.38 9.66
N VAL A 7 26.90 -22.54 10.78
CA VAL A 7 25.93 -23.63 10.90
C VAL A 7 24.78 -23.29 9.97
N SER A 8 24.84 -23.90 8.80
CA SER A 8 23.78 -24.05 7.83
C SER A 8 22.58 -24.72 8.51
N ALA A 9 21.76 -23.94 9.21
CA ALA A 9 20.48 -24.38 9.75
C ALA A 9 19.42 -24.30 8.63
N SER A 10 19.64 -25.09 7.57
CA SER A 10 18.64 -25.36 6.53
C SER A 10 17.57 -26.30 7.09
N GLY A 11 16.67 -25.75 7.89
CA GLY A 11 15.48 -26.45 8.39
C GLY A 11 14.27 -25.52 8.39
N PRO A 12 13.04 -26.05 8.20
CA PRO A 12 11.81 -25.26 8.09
C PRO A 12 11.55 -24.37 9.32
N VAL A 13 12.16 -24.69 10.46
CA VAL A 13 12.05 -23.94 11.72
C VAL A 13 12.82 -22.61 11.68
N ALA A 14 13.96 -22.53 10.98
CA ALA A 14 14.69 -21.28 10.77
C ALA A 14 13.91 -20.32 9.87
N SER A 15 13.20 -20.87 8.88
CA SER A 15 12.29 -20.14 7.99
C SER A 15 11.11 -19.54 8.76
N VAL A 16 10.46 -20.33 9.62
CA VAL A 16 9.32 -19.86 10.44
C VAL A 16 9.76 -18.81 11.47
N ALA A 17 10.93 -18.98 12.10
CA ALA A 17 11.48 -17.99 13.02
C ALA A 17 11.84 -16.65 12.31
N ALA A 18 12.38 -16.72 11.08
CA ALA A 18 12.61 -15.54 10.26
C ALA A 18 11.29 -14.85 9.87
N LEU A 19 10.25 -15.63 9.54
CA LEU A 19 8.91 -15.10 9.27
C LEU A 19 8.29 -14.43 10.51
N CYS A 20 8.50 -14.97 11.71
CA CYS A 20 8.06 -14.35 12.96
C CYS A 20 8.78 -13.02 13.28
N ALA A 21 9.97 -12.80 12.73
CA ALA A 21 10.72 -11.55 12.88
C ALA A 21 10.30 -10.47 11.88
N LEU A 22 9.63 -10.84 10.78
CA LEU A 22 9.18 -9.90 9.75
C LEU A 22 8.32 -8.76 10.30
N PRO A 23 7.31 -8.96 11.16
CA PRO A 23 6.49 -7.87 11.69
C PRO A 23 7.30 -6.85 12.49
N ARG A 24 8.35 -7.31 13.19
CA ARG A 24 9.25 -6.42 13.94
C ARG A 24 10.16 -5.64 13.02
N LEU A 25 10.70 -6.29 11.99
CA LEU A 25 11.52 -5.63 10.97
C LEU A 25 10.71 -4.62 10.17
N THR A 26 9.49 -4.94 9.76
CA THR A 26 8.61 -3.98 9.06
C THR A 26 8.24 -2.82 9.98
N HIS A 27 7.97 -3.08 11.26
CA HIS A 27 7.71 -2.01 12.23
C HIS A 27 8.94 -1.10 12.42
N GLN A 28 10.13 -1.67 12.57
CA GLN A 28 11.37 -0.89 12.69
C GLN A 28 11.69 -0.11 11.42
N LEU A 29 11.55 -0.70 10.24
CA LEU A 29 11.72 -0.01 8.97
C LEU A 29 10.70 1.14 8.85
N SER A 30 9.44 0.90 9.20
CA SER A 30 8.40 1.94 9.13
C SER A 30 8.68 3.11 10.07
N THR A 31 9.12 2.85 11.29
CA THR A 31 9.29 3.89 12.32
C THR A 31 10.63 4.61 12.21
N GLN A 32 11.70 3.90 11.86
CA GLN A 32 13.06 4.46 11.85
C GLN A 32 13.46 5.07 10.51
N LEU A 33 12.85 4.62 9.41
CA LEU A 33 13.21 5.11 8.07
C LEU A 33 12.04 5.84 7.43
N VAL A 34 10.88 5.20 7.34
CA VAL A 34 9.74 5.75 6.59
C VAL A 34 9.14 6.97 7.30
N GLN A 35 8.89 6.90 8.60
CA GLN A 35 8.30 8.00 9.37
C GLN A 35 9.14 9.30 9.29
N PRO A 36 10.45 9.30 9.57
CA PRO A 36 11.24 10.53 9.47
C PRO A 36 11.39 11.05 8.04
N THR A 37 11.40 10.19 7.01
CA THR A 37 11.37 10.68 5.61
C THR A 37 10.03 11.31 5.27
N LEU A 38 8.92 10.72 5.72
CA LEU A 38 7.60 11.30 5.56
C LEU A 38 7.46 12.63 6.32
N ASP A 39 8.04 12.76 7.51
CA ASP A 39 8.04 14.01 8.28
C ASP A 39 8.84 15.10 7.58
N VAL A 40 10.00 14.77 6.99
CA VAL A 40 10.79 15.70 6.18
C VAL A 40 10.03 16.11 4.92
N LEU A 41 9.42 15.17 4.20
CA LEU A 41 8.57 15.47 3.05
C LEU A 41 7.41 16.37 3.47
N ARG A 42 6.74 16.05 4.59
CA ARG A 42 5.64 16.87 5.10
C ARG A 42 6.09 18.30 5.36
N ALA A 43 7.21 18.51 6.07
CA ALA A 43 7.71 19.85 6.41
C ALA A 43 8.25 20.64 5.20
N ARG A 44 8.70 19.96 4.15
CA ARG A 44 9.34 20.59 2.98
C ARG A 44 8.43 20.74 1.77
N VAL A 45 7.44 19.88 1.63
CA VAL A 45 6.73 19.65 0.35
C VAL A 45 5.22 19.88 0.53
N LEU A 46 4.67 19.49 1.68
CA LEU A 46 3.23 19.50 1.94
C LEU A 46 2.81 20.59 2.94
N ASP A 47 3.74 21.18 3.69
CA ASP A 47 3.46 22.31 4.57
C ASP A 47 3.43 23.61 3.76
N PRO A 48 2.26 24.24 3.58
CA PRO A 48 2.16 25.49 2.83
C PRO A 48 2.90 26.66 3.49
N SER A 49 3.27 26.52 4.77
CA SER A 49 4.05 27.52 5.52
C SER A 49 5.52 27.14 5.66
N GLY A 50 5.93 25.98 5.11
CA GLY A 50 7.28 25.47 5.19
C GLY A 50 8.25 26.19 4.24
N PRO A 51 9.57 26.07 4.44
CA PRO A 51 10.59 26.73 3.61
C PRO A 51 10.79 26.10 2.23
N GLY A 52 10.03 25.05 1.87
CA GLY A 52 10.21 24.34 0.61
C GLY A 52 9.18 24.72 -0.45
N ALA A 53 9.42 24.29 -1.68
CA ALA A 53 8.54 24.59 -2.81
C ALA A 53 7.20 23.87 -2.66
N ALA A 54 6.11 24.57 -2.96
CA ALA A 54 4.78 23.96 -3.05
C ALA A 54 4.84 22.82 -4.06
N CYS A 55 4.43 21.63 -3.65
CA CYS A 55 4.35 20.46 -4.53
C CYS A 55 2.92 20.27 -4.98
N GLU A 56 2.73 20.24 -6.30
CA GLU A 56 1.44 19.95 -6.87
C GLU A 56 1.21 18.43 -6.86
N LEU A 57 -0.05 18.02 -6.73
CA LEU A 57 -0.42 16.61 -6.76
C LEU A 57 0.08 15.91 -8.04
N LEU A 58 0.20 16.66 -9.15
CA LEU A 58 0.70 16.16 -10.43
C LEU A 58 2.20 15.86 -10.44
N ASP A 59 2.98 16.45 -9.54
CA ASP A 59 4.43 16.23 -9.46
C ASP A 59 4.79 14.97 -8.67
N LEU A 60 3.82 14.39 -7.95
CA LEU A 60 4.03 13.16 -7.20
C LEU A 60 4.25 11.96 -8.12
N CYS A 61 4.97 10.96 -7.61
CA CYS A 61 5.08 9.66 -8.26
C CYS A 61 3.70 8.95 -8.29
N PRO A 62 3.46 8.06 -9.27
CA PRO A 62 2.16 7.40 -9.44
C PRO A 62 1.75 6.59 -8.21
N GLU A 63 2.69 6.01 -7.46
CA GLU A 63 2.42 5.22 -6.26
C GLU A 63 1.86 6.10 -5.11
N LEU A 64 2.41 7.30 -4.93
CA LEU A 64 1.91 8.26 -3.94
C LEU A 64 0.56 8.83 -4.35
N LYS A 65 0.39 9.15 -5.63
CA LYS A 65 -0.91 9.56 -6.19
C LYS A 65 -1.96 8.49 -5.94
N PHE A 66 -1.65 7.23 -6.26
CA PHE A 66 -2.52 6.09 -6.03
C PHE A 66 -2.86 5.93 -4.55
N GLY A 67 -1.88 6.01 -3.66
CA GLY A 67 -2.09 5.94 -2.21
C GLY A 67 -3.04 7.04 -1.70
N ILE A 68 -2.93 8.26 -2.21
CA ILE A 68 -3.85 9.36 -1.88
C ILE A 68 -5.26 9.05 -2.42
N LEU A 69 -5.35 8.64 -3.68
CA LEU A 69 -6.62 8.31 -4.34
C LEU A 69 -7.35 7.16 -3.64
N ALA A 70 -6.64 6.19 -3.08
CA ALA A 70 -7.21 5.05 -2.34
C ALA A 70 -8.01 5.46 -1.09
N HIS A 71 -7.81 6.67 -0.57
CA HIS A 71 -8.57 7.21 0.56
C HIS A 71 -9.83 7.97 0.14
N LEU A 72 -10.08 8.14 -1.16
CA LEU A 72 -11.22 8.87 -1.67
C LEU A 72 -12.45 7.98 -1.84
N ASP A 73 -13.62 8.60 -1.82
CA ASP A 73 -14.87 7.92 -2.11
C ASP A 73 -15.13 7.84 -3.63
N ARG A 74 -16.08 6.97 -4.01
CA ARG A 74 -16.45 6.73 -5.42
C ARG A 74 -16.79 8.03 -6.16
N HIS A 75 -17.47 8.98 -5.49
CA HIS A 75 -17.84 10.25 -6.12
C HIS A 75 -16.63 11.14 -6.37
N ALA A 76 -15.70 11.25 -5.42
CA ALA A 76 -14.47 12.01 -5.63
C ALA A 76 -13.60 11.41 -6.74
N LEU A 77 -13.48 10.07 -6.81
CA LEU A 77 -12.74 9.39 -7.88
C LEU A 77 -13.32 9.69 -9.28
N CYS A 78 -14.65 9.62 -9.44
CA CYS A 78 -15.31 9.98 -10.70
C CYS A 78 -15.07 11.43 -11.13
N ARG A 79 -15.00 12.38 -10.17
CA ARG A 79 -14.68 13.77 -10.50
C ARG A 79 -13.22 13.94 -10.90
N LEU A 80 -12.31 13.23 -10.23
CA LEU A 80 -10.88 13.26 -10.53
C LEU A 80 -10.55 12.66 -11.90
N SER A 81 -11.26 11.61 -12.32
CA SER A 81 -11.08 11.03 -13.66
C SER A 81 -11.43 12.00 -14.80
N ALA A 82 -12.23 13.02 -14.51
CA ALA A 82 -12.57 14.09 -15.45
C ALA A 82 -11.55 15.24 -15.46
N ALA A 83 -10.64 15.34 -14.48
CA ALA A 83 -9.75 16.48 -14.32
C ALA A 83 -8.59 16.50 -15.32
N CYS A 84 -7.85 15.39 -15.44
CA CYS A 84 -6.77 15.26 -16.43
C CYS A 84 -6.52 13.78 -16.79
N SER A 85 -5.79 13.52 -17.88
CA SER A 85 -5.49 12.15 -18.35
C SER A 85 -4.73 11.33 -17.32
N SER A 86 -3.69 11.90 -16.69
CA SER A 86 -2.92 11.20 -15.65
C SER A 86 -3.76 10.79 -14.44
N MET A 87 -4.72 11.63 -14.02
CA MET A 87 -5.64 11.28 -12.92
C MET A 87 -6.72 10.31 -13.39
N ARG A 88 -7.12 10.36 -14.66
CA ARG A 88 -8.07 9.39 -15.24
C ARG A 88 -7.50 7.99 -15.20
N ASP A 89 -6.28 7.81 -15.70
CA ASP A 89 -5.65 6.49 -15.78
C ASP A 89 -5.55 5.84 -14.39
N LEU A 90 -5.15 6.62 -13.38
CA LEU A 90 -5.11 6.16 -11.99
C LEU A 90 -6.50 5.94 -11.39
N ALA A 91 -7.45 6.85 -11.61
CA ALA A 91 -8.80 6.75 -11.04
C ALA A 91 -9.64 5.62 -11.66
N THR A 92 -9.26 5.11 -12.85
CA THR A 92 -9.89 3.94 -13.47
C THR A 92 -9.25 2.62 -13.06
N ASP A 93 -8.20 2.63 -12.22
CA ASP A 93 -7.52 1.41 -11.78
C ASP A 93 -8.42 0.57 -10.87
N ASP A 94 -8.66 -0.69 -11.25
CA ASP A 94 -9.52 -1.63 -10.54
C ASP A 94 -9.11 -1.82 -9.06
N ALA A 95 -7.82 -1.66 -8.74
CA ALA A 95 -7.35 -1.79 -7.37
C ALA A 95 -7.89 -0.68 -6.44
N LEU A 96 -8.29 0.48 -6.97
CA LEU A 96 -9.00 1.51 -6.18
C LEU A 96 -10.48 1.15 -5.98
N TRP A 97 -11.10 0.49 -6.96
CA TRP A 97 -12.52 0.19 -6.96
C TRP A 97 -12.87 -1.07 -6.17
N ALA A 98 -11.99 -2.08 -6.15
CA ALA A 98 -12.25 -3.35 -5.47
C ALA A 98 -12.57 -3.17 -3.98
N PRO A 99 -11.80 -2.40 -3.17
CA PRO A 99 -12.13 -2.17 -1.75
C PRO A 99 -13.42 -1.38 -1.56
N LEU A 100 -13.72 -0.43 -2.46
CA LEU A 100 -14.95 0.37 -2.42
C LEU A 100 -16.17 -0.47 -2.75
N TYR A 101 -16.04 -1.40 -3.68
CA TYR A 101 -17.07 -2.37 -4.03
C TYR A 101 -17.33 -3.30 -2.85
N GLU A 102 -16.27 -3.87 -2.26
CA GLU A 102 -16.36 -4.73 -1.08
C GLU A 102 -17.06 -4.05 0.09
N LYS A 103 -16.71 -2.79 0.35
CA LYS A 103 -17.34 -1.97 1.39
C LYS A 103 -18.83 -1.70 1.12
N ALA A 104 -19.22 -1.56 -0.14
CA ALA A 104 -20.59 -1.21 -0.52
C ALA A 104 -21.52 -2.43 -0.67
N PHE A 105 -20.99 -3.58 -1.10
CA PHE A 105 -21.77 -4.75 -1.51
C PHE A 105 -21.37 -6.06 -0.80
N GLY A 106 -20.33 -6.05 0.04
CA GLY A 106 -19.79 -7.25 0.69
C GLY A 106 -18.71 -7.95 -0.15
N SER A 107 -17.97 -8.87 0.46
CA SER A 107 -16.86 -9.58 -0.19
C SER A 107 -17.32 -10.53 -1.29
N THR A 108 -16.68 -10.42 -2.44
CA THR A 108 -16.91 -11.32 -3.59
C THR A 108 -16.41 -12.75 -3.36
N SER A 109 -15.60 -12.97 -2.32
CA SER A 109 -15.13 -14.31 -1.93
C SER A 109 -16.26 -15.23 -1.47
N ASP A 110 -17.31 -14.69 -0.85
CA ASP A 110 -18.43 -15.49 -0.33
C ASP A 110 -19.20 -16.17 -1.48
N VAL A 111 -19.38 -15.44 -2.58
CA VAL A 111 -20.07 -15.96 -3.77
C VAL A 111 -19.24 -17.07 -4.42
N ARG A 112 -17.91 -16.91 -4.52
CA ARG A 112 -17.06 -17.88 -5.21
C ARG A 112 -16.89 -19.19 -4.44
N ASP A 113 -16.88 -19.13 -3.10
CA ASP A 113 -16.85 -20.33 -2.26
C ASP A 113 -18.19 -21.05 -2.21
N ASP A 114 -19.32 -20.33 -2.24
CA ASP A 114 -20.64 -20.96 -2.35
C ASP A 114 -20.84 -21.64 -3.70
N PHE A 115 -20.40 -21.03 -4.81
CA PHE A 115 -20.39 -21.70 -6.11
C PHE A 115 -19.46 -22.92 -6.11
N ALA A 116 -18.25 -22.81 -5.55
CA ALA A 116 -17.31 -23.93 -5.48
C ALA A 116 -17.78 -25.07 -4.55
N ARG A 117 -18.64 -24.77 -3.56
CA ARG A 117 -19.28 -25.75 -2.69
C ARG A 117 -20.51 -26.39 -3.37
N ALA A 118 -21.27 -25.64 -4.17
CA ALA A 118 -22.42 -26.14 -4.91
C ALA A 118 -22.07 -27.15 -6.02
N TYR A 119 -20.86 -27.08 -6.59
CA TYR A 119 -20.38 -27.98 -7.65
C TYR A 119 -19.46 -29.11 -7.17
N ARG A 120 -19.27 -29.27 -5.85
CA ARG A 120 -18.42 -30.34 -5.26
C ARG A 120 -19.24 -31.47 -4.62
N GLY A 121 -20.46 -31.68 -5.13
CA GLY A 121 -21.30 -32.83 -4.83
C GLY A 121 -20.81 -34.09 -5.54
#